data_AF-A0A2S0L6E5-F1
#
_entry.id   AF-A0A2S0L6E5-F1
#
_cell.length_a   1.000
_cell.length_b   1.000
_cell.length_c   1.000
_cell.angle_alpha   90.00
_cell.angle_beta   90.00
_cell.angle_gamma   90.00
#
_symmetry.space_group_name_H-M   'P 1'
#
loop_
_entity.id
_entity.type
_entity.pdbx_description
1 polymer ?
#
loop_
_entity_poly.entity_id
_entity_poly.type
_entity_poly.pdbx_seq_one_letter_code
_entity_poly.pdbx_strand_id
1 'polypeptide(L)'
;MKKRLYNIGIMIGGFGIIILLVLIFSGEAYPSILFKMLAPIGLFLTFIGVIISFIGWLLMIKDAIEEKAGLDVKGLIFIGIIIFLIPILKNIFSN
;
A
#
# COMPACT_ATOMS: atom_id res chain seq x y z
N MET A 1 -15.64 -4.45 10.81
CA MET A 1 -15.32 -3.15 10.14
C MET A 1 -13.86 -3.02 9.70
N LYS A 2 -12.87 -3.39 10.53
CA LYS A 2 -11.43 -3.20 10.26
C LYS A 2 -10.93 -3.97 9.02
N LYS A 3 -11.35 -5.23 8.85
CA LYS A 3 -11.13 -6.02 7.61
C LYS A 3 -11.70 -5.34 6.36
N ARG A 4 -12.84 -4.65 6.48
CA ARG A 4 -13.45 -3.92 5.37
C ARG A 4 -12.63 -2.69 5.00
N LEU A 5 -12.07 -1.97 5.99
CA LEU A 5 -11.17 -0.84 5.77
C LEU A 5 -9.90 -1.27 5.05
N TYR A 6 -9.27 -2.36 5.51
CA TYR A 6 -8.11 -2.97 4.85
C TYR A 6 -8.41 -3.32 3.38
N ASN A 7 -9.51 -4.01 3.11
CA ASN A 7 -9.90 -4.38 1.74
C ASN A 7 -10.21 -3.16 0.87
N ILE A 8 -10.86 -2.12 1.40
CA ILE A 8 -11.11 -0.87 0.68
C ILE A 8 -9.78 -0.21 0.29
N GLY A 9 -8.83 -0.15 1.22
CA GLY A 9 -7.49 0.36 0.93
C GLY A 9 -6.80 -0.41 -0.20
N ILE A 10 -6.86 -1.75 -0.17
CA ILE A 10 -6.29 -2.59 -1.24
C ILE A 10 -6.96 -2.32 -2.58
N MET A 11 -8.30 -2.22 -2.61
CA MET A 11 -9.02 -1.96 -3.86
C MET A 11 -8.65 -0.60 -4.46
N ILE A 12 -8.61 0.46 -3.63
CA ILE A 12 -8.22 1.81 -4.06
C ILE A 12 -6.78 1.81 -4.56
N GLY A 13 -5.86 1.20 -3.80
CA GLY A 13 -4.45 1.14 -4.16
C GLY A 13 -4.20 0.33 -5.43
N GLY A 14 -4.85 -0.82 -5.57
CA GLY A 14 -4.81 -1.65 -6.76
C GLY A 14 -5.35 -0.93 -7.99
N PHE A 15 -6.43 -0.14 -7.85
CA PHE A 15 -6.94 0.67 -8.95
C PHE A 15 -5.95 1.78 -9.37
N GLY A 16 -5.28 2.41 -8.40
CA GLY A 16 -4.18 3.34 -8.66
C GLY A 16 -3.04 2.70 -9.44
N ILE A 17 -2.63 1.50 -9.07
CA ILE A 17 -1.60 0.73 -9.77
C ILE A 17 -2.03 0.39 -11.20
N ILE A 18 -3.29 -0.03 -11.40
CA ILE A 18 -3.83 -0.32 -12.74
C ILE A 18 -3.74 0.92 -13.64
N ILE A 19 -4.11 2.10 -13.13
CA ILE A 19 -3.99 3.37 -13.87
C ILE A 19 -2.53 3.63 -14.28
N LEU A 20 -1.59 3.44 -13.36
CA LEU A 20 -0.16 3.64 -13.63
C LEU A 20 0.35 2.63 -14.66
N LEU A 21 -0.06 1.36 -14.58
CA LEU A 21 0.33 0.34 -15.56
C LEU A 21 -0.21 0.65 -16.95
N VAL A 22 -1.47 1.08 -17.06
CA VAL A 22 -2.06 1.50 -18.34
C VAL A 22 -1.26 2.65 -18.94
N LEU A 23 -0.87 3.62 -18.11
CA LEU A 23 -0.06 4.76 -18.56
C LEU A 23 1.37 4.34 -18.99
N ILE A 24 2.00 3.40 -18.27
CA ILE A 24 3.32 2.87 -18.63
C ILE A 24 3.24 2.11 -19.96
N PHE A 25 2.23 1.25 -20.12
CA PHE A 25 2.05 0.46 -21.34
C PHE A 25 1.62 1.30 -22.55
N SER A 26 0.97 2.45 -22.34
CA SER A 26 0.65 3.36 -23.44
C SER A 26 1.88 4.09 -23.98
N GLY A 27 3.03 4.03 -23.30
CA GLY A 27 4.25 4.75 -23.70
C GLY A 27 4.14 6.28 -23.60
N GLU A 28 3.06 6.77 -22.99
CA GLU A 28 2.78 8.18 -22.82
C GLU A 28 3.68 8.75 -21.72
N ALA A 29 4.58 9.65 -22.10
CA ALA A 29 5.48 10.33 -21.17
C ALA A 29 5.19 11.83 -21.12
N TYR A 30 5.77 12.51 -20.13
CA TYR A 30 5.73 13.97 -20.09
C TYR A 30 6.27 14.55 -21.42
N PRO A 31 5.59 15.54 -22.04
CA PRO A 31 4.55 16.42 -21.49
C PRO A 31 3.10 16.06 -21.84
N SER A 32 2.80 14.81 -22.23
CA SER A 32 1.48 14.46 -22.74
C SER A 32 0.34 14.68 -21.74
N ILE A 33 -0.85 14.98 -22.26
CA ILE A 33 -2.03 15.28 -21.43
C ILE A 33 -2.44 14.06 -20.59
N LEU A 34 -2.33 12.87 -21.18
CA LEU A 34 -2.62 11.60 -20.52
C LEU A 34 -1.67 11.37 -19.35
N PHE A 35 -0.36 11.61 -19.54
CA PHE A 35 0.61 11.50 -18.44
C PHE A 35 0.34 12.51 -17.33
N LYS A 36 0.09 13.78 -17.68
CA LYS A 36 -0.18 14.86 -16.71
C LYS A 36 -1.43 14.61 -15.86
N MET A 37 -2.41 13.87 -16.36
CA MET A 37 -3.63 13.53 -15.62
C MET A 37 -3.52 12.18 -14.90
N LEU A 38 -3.15 11.11 -15.61
CA LEU A 38 -3.19 9.75 -15.07
C LEU A 38 -2.08 9.50 -14.06
N ALA A 39 -0.88 10.08 -14.24
CA ALA A 39 0.22 9.83 -13.30
C ALA A 39 -0.09 10.36 -11.89
N PRO A 40 -0.53 11.63 -11.71
CA PRO A 40 -0.92 12.12 -10.38
C PRO A 40 -2.09 11.36 -9.78
N ILE A 41 -3.11 11.02 -10.58
CA ILE A 41 -4.30 10.29 -10.11
C ILE A 41 -3.91 8.88 -9.66
N GLY A 42 -3.15 8.15 -10.49
CA GLY A 42 -2.68 6.80 -10.18
C GLY A 42 -1.79 6.78 -8.94
N LEU A 43 -0.86 7.75 -8.81
CA LEU A 43 -0.04 7.91 -7.62
C LEU A 43 -0.88 8.21 -6.38
N PHE A 44 -1.79 9.19 -6.47
CA PHE A 44 -2.64 9.59 -5.35
C PHE A 44 -3.49 8.44 -4.82
N LEU A 45 -4.14 7.69 -5.72
CA LEU A 45 -4.94 6.52 -5.35
C LEU A 45 -4.06 5.42 -4.75
N THR A 46 -2.88 5.17 -5.32
CA THR A 46 -1.93 4.20 -4.77
C THR A 46 -1.53 4.57 -3.34
N PHE A 47 -1.13 5.83 -3.11
CA PHE A 47 -0.73 6.33 -1.80
C PHE A 47 -1.85 6.25 -0.77
N ILE A 48 -3.05 6.73 -1.10
CA ILE A 48 -4.20 6.67 -0.19
C ILE A 48 -4.58 5.22 0.10
N GLY A 49 -4.57 4.35 -0.91
CA GLY A 49 -4.85 2.93 -0.75
C GLY A 49 -3.90 2.26 0.24
N VAL A 50 -2.59 2.56 0.13
CA VAL A 50 -1.57 2.07 1.08
C VAL A 50 -1.83 2.59 2.49
N ILE A 51 -2.11 3.89 2.66
CA ILE A 51 -2.37 4.48 3.99
C ILE A 51 -3.61 3.84 4.64
N ILE A 52 -4.71 3.71 3.90
CA ILE A 52 -5.95 3.11 4.42
C ILE A 52 -5.73 1.64 4.77
N SER A 53 -5.04 0.88 3.91
CA SER A 53 -4.71 -0.52 4.16
C SER A 53 -3.85 -0.66 5.40
N PHE A 54 -2.85 0.20 5.56
CA PHE A 54 -1.94 0.21 6.69
C PHE A 54 -2.67 0.49 8.01
N ILE A 55 -3.56 1.49 8.04
CA ILE A 55 -4.41 1.77 9.20
C ILE A 55 -5.32 0.57 9.52
N GLY A 56 -5.96 0.00 8.49
CA GLY A 56 -6.81 -1.19 8.66
C GLY A 56 -6.04 -2.37 9.25
N TRP A 57 -4.83 -2.60 8.78
CA TRP A 57 -3.93 -3.65 9.26
C TRP A 57 -3.46 -3.40 10.70
N LEU A 58 -3.08 -2.17 11.07
CA LEU A 58 -2.71 -1.82 12.46
C LEU A 58 -3.86 -2.09 13.44
N LEU A 59 -5.09 -1.75 13.05
CA LEU A 59 -6.28 -2.02 13.86
C LEU A 59 -6.54 -3.52 14.01
N MET A 60 -6.26 -4.33 12.99
CA MET A 60 -6.39 -5.79 13.05
C MET A 60 -5.34 -6.42 13.97
N ILE A 61 -4.10 -5.90 13.97
CA ILE A 61 -3.06 -6.32 14.92
C ILE A 61 -3.45 -6.01 16.34
N LYS A 62 -3.96 -4.78 16.59
CA LYS A 62 -4.39 -4.37 17.93
C LYS A 62 -5.41 -5.35 18.50
N ASP A 63 -6.42 -5.71 17.71
CA ASP A 63 -7.46 -6.67 18.12
C ASP A 63 -6.90 -8.07 18.38
N ALA A 64 -6.03 -8.56 17.50
CA ALA A 64 -5.44 -9.89 17.63
C ALA A 64 -4.53 -10.01 18.87
N ILE A 65 -3.90 -8.90 19.30
CA ILE A 65 -3.17 -8.82 20.57
C ILE A 65 -4.12 -8.86 21.77
N GLU A 66 -5.22 -8.10 21.71
CA GLU A 66 -6.25 -8.07 22.77
C GLU A 66 -6.93 -9.44 22.95
N GLU A 67 -7.15 -10.20 21.87
CA GLU A 67 -7.75 -11.55 21.90
C GLU A 67 -6.78 -12.69 22.28
N LYS A 68 -5.50 -12.40 22.59
CA LYS A 68 -4.45 -13.42 22.88
C LYS A 68 -4.30 -14.51 21.82
N ALA A 69 -4.59 -14.21 20.55
CA ALA A 69 -4.36 -15.12 19.42
C ALA A 69 -2.85 -15.21 19.10
N GLY A 70 -2.10 -15.90 19.96
CA GLY A 70 -0.62 -15.85 20.04
C GLY A 70 0.16 -16.34 18.80
N LEU A 71 -0.50 -16.92 17.81
CA LEU A 71 0.11 -17.41 16.56
C LEU A 71 -0.15 -16.48 15.37
N ASP A 72 -1.31 -15.82 15.28
CA ASP A 72 -1.68 -14.96 14.13
C ASP A 72 -1.02 -13.56 14.19
N VAL A 73 -0.84 -13.04 15.41
CA VAL A 73 -0.24 -11.73 15.66
C VAL A 73 1.21 -11.67 15.18
N LYS A 74 1.99 -12.73 15.40
CA LYS A 74 3.42 -12.78 15.04
C LYS A 74 3.63 -12.73 13.53
N GLY A 75 2.82 -13.45 12.77
CA GLY A 75 2.88 -13.43 11.30
C GLY A 75 2.50 -12.07 10.72
N LEU A 76 1.44 -11.45 11.25
CA LEU A 76 1.01 -10.11 10.86
C LEU A 76 2.12 -9.09 11.11
N ILE A 77 2.68 -9.02 12.32
CA ILE A 77 3.76 -8.09 12.67
C ILE A 77 4.99 -8.31 11.77
N PHE A 78 5.38 -9.56 11.53
CA PHE A 78 6.55 -9.88 10.70
C PHE A 78 6.39 -9.38 9.25
N ILE A 79 5.20 -9.52 8.66
CA ILE A 79 4.89 -9.00 7.32
C ILE A 79 5.02 -7.46 7.28
N GLY A 80 4.46 -6.78 8.29
CA GLY A 80 4.57 -5.31 8.35
C GLY A 80 5.99 -4.82 8.52
N ILE A 81 6.77 -5.50 9.36
CA ILE A 81 8.19 -5.21 9.55
C ILE A 81 8.97 -5.43 8.25
N ILE A 82 8.73 -6.51 7.52
CA ILE A 82 9.39 -6.77 6.22
C ILE A 82 9.08 -5.67 5.20
N ILE A 83 7.81 -5.28 5.07
CA ILE A 83 7.37 -4.29 4.08
C ILE A 83 7.99 -2.91 4.37
N PHE A 84 8.16 -2.53 5.64
CA PHE A 84 8.72 -1.24 6.02
C PHE A 84 10.24 -1.23 6.18
N LEU A 85 10.84 -2.29 6.75
CA LEU A 85 12.29 -2.33 6.97
C LEU A 85 13.07 -2.56 5.68
N ILE A 86 12.57 -3.33 4.71
CA ILE A 86 13.33 -3.59 3.48
C ILE A 86 13.64 -2.29 2.70
N PRO A 87 12.66 -1.40 2.45
CA PRO A 87 12.93 -0.11 1.81
C PRO A 87 13.86 0.78 2.63
N ILE A 88 13.69 0.81 3.95
CA ILE A 88 14.50 1.63 4.87
C ILE A 88 15.94 1.13 4.94
N LEU A 89 16.14 -0.18 5.11
CA LEU A 89 17.47 -0.82 5.09
C LEU A 89 18.16 -0.56 3.76
N LYS A 90 17.46 -0.72 2.63
CA LYS A 90 18.04 -0.41 1.32
C LYS A 90 18.46 1.05 1.22
N ASN A 91 17.69 1.97 1.78
CA ASN A 91 18.01 3.41 1.74
C ASN A 91 19.15 3.79 2.70
N ILE A 92 19.32 3.08 3.82
CA ILE A 92 20.40 3.31 4.80
C ILE A 92 21.72 2.66 4.37
N PHE A 93 21.67 1.45 3.80
CA PHE A 93 22.87 0.69 3.39
C PHE A 93 23.31 0.94 1.94
N SER A 94 22.55 1.72 1.16
CA SER A 94 22.92 2.14 -0.19
C SER A 94 23.49 3.56 -0.26
N ASN A 95 23.68 4.21 0.90
CA ASN A 95 24.47 5.43 1.08
C ASN A 95 25.81 5.07 1.77
#